data_AF-A0A1I6M318-F1
#
_entry.id   AF-A0A1I6M318-F1
#
_cell.length_a   1.000
_cell.length_b   1.000
_cell.length_c   1.000
_cell.angle_alpha   90.00
_cell.angle_beta   90.00
_cell.angle_gamma   90.00
#
_symmetry.space_group_name_H-M   'P 1'
#
loop_
_entity.id
_entity.type
_entity.pdbx_description
1 polymer ?
#
loop_
_entity_poly.entity_id
_entity_poly.type
_entity_poly.pdbx_seq_one_letter_code
_entity_poly.pdbx_strand_id
1 'polypeptide(L)'
;MSLRFDRTAFALALLPLIAAAPAKGPDRCVAVRGKAIMARAAADSAGARGDRKVENARLDEALGALGSSYATPAMIDDTGMRLILARQAAGKGRLAQAATLKRRVLDERLQLCTIG
;
A
#
# COMPACT_ATOMS: atom_id res chain seq x y z
N MET A 1 14.72 48.30 -39.47
CA MET A 1 14.90 46.90 -39.00
C MET A 1 15.05 46.94 -37.49
N SER A 2 13.94 46.76 -36.77
CA SER A 2 13.90 46.80 -35.30
C SER A 2 12.90 45.72 -34.86
N LEU A 3 13.42 44.56 -34.48
CA LEU A 3 12.63 43.48 -33.90
C LEU A 3 12.25 43.88 -32.47
N ARG A 4 10.99 44.27 -32.27
CA ARG A 4 10.41 44.47 -30.94
C ARG A 4 10.17 43.09 -30.33
N PHE A 5 11.01 42.73 -29.37
CA PHE A 5 10.89 41.50 -28.59
C PHE A 5 9.78 41.69 -27.55
N ASP A 6 8.58 41.17 -27.84
CA ASP A 6 7.42 41.27 -26.97
C ASP A 6 7.60 40.34 -25.76
N ARG A 7 7.84 40.93 -24.58
CA ARG A 7 8.18 40.20 -23.33
C ARG A 7 6.98 39.49 -22.70
N THR A 8 5.80 39.56 -23.30
CA THR A 8 4.55 39.00 -22.76
C THR A 8 4.26 37.56 -23.20
N ALA A 9 4.92 37.07 -24.25
CA ALA A 9 4.68 35.72 -24.79
C ALA A 9 5.39 34.58 -24.03
N PHE A 10 6.30 34.89 -23.10
CA PHE A 10 7.11 33.89 -22.39
C PHE A 10 6.58 33.53 -20.99
N ALA A 11 5.38 33.98 -20.62
CA ALA A 11 4.78 33.70 -19.32
C ALA A 11 3.85 32.46 -19.32
N LEU A 12 3.54 31.88 -20.48
CA LEU A 12 2.53 30.81 -20.60
C LEU A 12 3.08 29.42 -20.99
N ALA A 13 4.40 29.22 -21.03
CA ALA A 13 5.03 27.96 -21.44
C ALA A 13 5.74 27.21 -20.30
N LEU A 14 5.63 27.67 -19.06
CA LEU A 14 6.28 27.09 -17.87
C LEU A 14 5.24 26.66 -16.83
N LEU A 15 4.22 25.93 -17.27
CA LEU A 15 3.64 24.89 -16.42
C LEU A 15 4.64 23.72 -16.49
N PRO A 16 5.55 23.52 -15.52
CA PRO A 16 6.02 22.16 -15.33
C PRO A 16 4.77 21.41 -14.92
N LEU A 17 4.34 20.56 -15.85
CA LEU A 17 3.51 19.41 -15.65
C LEU A 17 4.10 18.60 -14.48
N ILE A 18 3.91 19.05 -13.24
CA ILE A 18 4.05 18.20 -12.07
C ILE A 18 2.79 17.33 -12.08
N ALA A 19 2.73 16.44 -13.07
CA ALA A 19 2.12 15.15 -12.86
C ALA A 19 2.93 14.56 -11.71
N ALA A 20 2.47 14.80 -10.49
CA ALA A 20 3.02 14.20 -9.29
C ALA A 20 2.92 12.69 -9.51
N ALA A 21 3.98 12.11 -10.05
CA ALA A 21 4.12 10.67 -10.14
C ALA A 21 3.86 10.18 -8.71
N PRO A 22 2.85 9.33 -8.48
CA PRO A 22 2.40 9.08 -7.13
C PRO A 22 3.54 8.36 -6.42
N ALA A 23 4.21 9.08 -5.52
CA ALA A 23 5.52 8.72 -4.97
C ALA A 23 5.50 7.24 -4.56
N LYS A 24 6.37 6.41 -5.13
CA LYS A 24 6.62 5.08 -4.57
C LYS A 24 7.57 5.25 -3.40
N GLY A 25 7.40 4.46 -2.35
CA GLY A 25 8.22 4.59 -1.14
C GLY A 25 7.45 5.18 0.05
N PRO A 26 8.16 5.39 1.16
CA PRO A 26 7.55 5.44 2.48
C PRO A 26 6.57 6.61 2.67
N ASP A 27 6.77 7.76 2.02
CA ASP A 27 5.86 8.91 2.09
C ASP A 27 4.42 8.60 1.65
N ARG A 28 4.27 7.87 0.54
CA ARG A 28 2.95 7.41 0.09
C ARG A 28 2.40 6.32 1.00
N CYS A 29 3.28 5.52 1.59
CA CYS A 29 2.83 4.53 2.54
C CYS A 29 2.20 5.18 3.80
N VAL A 30 2.77 6.27 4.31
CA VAL A 30 2.19 7.02 5.44
C VAL A 30 0.76 7.47 5.12
N ALA A 31 0.50 7.97 3.91
CA ALA A 31 -0.83 8.42 3.48
C ALA A 31 -1.89 7.31 3.48
N VAL A 32 -1.52 6.07 3.13
CA VAL A 32 -2.46 4.92 3.10
C VAL A 32 -2.47 4.09 4.39
N ARG A 33 -1.53 4.36 5.30
CA ARG A 33 -1.34 3.63 6.56
C ARG A 33 -2.57 3.64 7.45
N GLY A 34 -3.24 4.79 7.57
CA GLY A 34 -4.45 4.93 8.39
C GLY A 34 -5.55 3.97 7.96
N LYS A 35 -5.78 3.83 6.64
CA LYS A 35 -6.76 2.89 6.09
C LYS A 35 -6.38 1.44 6.41
N ALA A 36 -5.11 1.09 6.26
CA ALA A 36 -4.62 -0.26 6.55
C ALA A 36 -4.75 -0.62 8.04
N ILE A 37 -4.50 0.31 8.96
CA ILE A 37 -4.67 0.11 10.40
C ILE A 37 -6.14 -0.11 10.76
N MET A 38 -7.06 0.69 10.20
CA MET A 38 -8.50 0.53 10.45
C MET A 38 -9.02 -0.82 9.94
N ALA A 39 -8.60 -1.23 8.74
CA ALA A 39 -8.93 -2.54 8.20
C ALA A 39 -8.35 -3.69 9.05
N ARG A 40 -7.14 -3.53 9.61
CA ARG A 40 -6.56 -4.48 10.57
C ARG A 40 -7.39 -4.62 11.84
N ALA A 41 -7.80 -3.51 12.44
CA ALA A 41 -8.64 -3.53 13.64
C ALA A 41 -10.00 -4.22 13.38
N ALA A 42 -10.57 -4.01 12.20
CA ALA A 42 -11.77 -4.73 11.77
C ALA A 42 -11.51 -6.23 11.58
N ALA A 43 -10.34 -6.61 11.06
CA ALA A 43 -9.92 -8.02 10.96
C ALA A 43 -9.75 -8.66 12.34
N ASP A 44 -9.13 -7.96 13.30
CA ASP A 44 -8.94 -8.44 14.67
C ASP A 44 -10.28 -8.70 15.35
N SER A 45 -11.22 -7.76 15.18
CA SER A 45 -12.59 -7.90 15.67
C SER A 45 -13.30 -9.12 15.07
N ALA A 46 -13.12 -9.38 13.77
CA ALA A 46 -13.69 -10.55 13.11
C ALA A 46 -13.04 -11.87 13.58
N GLY A 47 -11.72 -11.88 13.74
CA GLY A 47 -10.97 -13.03 14.27
C GLY A 47 -11.38 -13.38 15.70
N ALA A 48 -11.61 -12.37 16.55
CA ALA A 48 -12.11 -12.56 17.92
C ALA A 48 -13.50 -13.19 17.97
N ARG A 49 -14.35 -12.92 16.97
CA ARG A 49 -15.66 -13.56 16.81
C ARG A 49 -15.60 -14.94 16.14
N GLY A 50 -14.41 -15.40 15.74
CA GLY A 50 -14.23 -16.64 14.99
C GLY A 50 -14.62 -16.57 13.52
N ASP A 51 -14.98 -15.38 13.00
CA ASP A 51 -15.36 -15.20 11.59
C ASP A 51 -14.10 -15.09 10.71
N ARG A 52 -13.55 -16.26 10.37
CA ARG A 52 -12.31 -16.36 9.60
C ARG A 52 -12.44 -15.88 8.17
N LYS A 53 -13.64 -15.91 7.58
CA LYS A 53 -13.87 -15.40 6.21
C LYS A 53 -13.78 -13.88 6.21
N VAL A 54 -14.48 -13.22 7.13
CA VAL A 54 -14.43 -11.76 7.27
C VAL A 54 -13.05 -11.31 7.73
N GLU A 55 -12.39 -12.02 8.66
CA GLU A 55 -11.00 -11.74 9.06
C GLU A 55 -10.07 -11.69 7.83
N ASN A 56 -10.13 -12.71 6.97
CA ASN A 56 -9.31 -12.77 5.76
C ASN A 56 -9.62 -11.63 4.79
N ALA A 57 -10.91 -11.33 4.58
CA ALA A 57 -11.33 -10.25 3.67
C ALA A 57 -10.82 -8.87 4.15
N ARG A 58 -10.87 -8.61 5.47
CA ARG A 58 -10.36 -7.36 6.05
C ARG A 58 -8.84 -7.27 6.01
N LEU A 59 -8.12 -8.39 6.17
CA LEU A 59 -6.67 -8.43 5.96
C LEU A 59 -6.32 -8.19 4.48
N ASP A 60 -7.07 -8.73 3.53
CA ASP A 60 -6.87 -8.46 2.10
C ASP A 60 -7.15 -6.99 1.75
N GLU A 61 -8.17 -6.37 2.36
CA GLU A 61 -8.44 -4.93 2.24
C GLU A 61 -7.25 -4.10 2.75
N ALA A 62 -6.72 -4.43 3.94
CA ALA A 62 -5.58 -3.73 4.52
C ALA A 62 -4.31 -3.86 3.64
N LEU A 63 -4.02 -5.08 3.19
CA LEU A 63 -2.88 -5.36 2.31
C LEU A 63 -3.03 -4.71 0.94
N GLY A 64 -4.26 -4.66 0.41
CA GLY A 64 -4.58 -3.97 -0.84
C GLY A 64 -4.43 -2.45 -0.71
N ALA A 65 -4.79 -1.87 0.44
CA ALA A 65 -4.60 -0.45 0.71
C ALA A 65 -3.10 -0.05 0.72
N LEU A 66 -2.24 -0.87 1.34
CA LEU A 66 -0.79 -0.64 1.29
C LEU A 66 -0.23 -0.90 -0.11
N GLY A 67 -0.71 -1.96 -0.77
CA GLY A 67 -0.21 -2.39 -2.08
C GLY A 67 1.29 -2.58 -2.05
N SER A 68 2.00 -1.95 -2.97
CA SER A 68 3.47 -1.85 -3.01
C SER A 68 3.98 -0.48 -2.55
N SER A 69 3.14 0.35 -1.92
CA SER A 69 3.50 1.73 -1.53
C SER A 69 4.60 1.75 -0.47
N TYR A 70 4.74 0.68 0.31
CA TYR A 70 5.77 0.52 1.34
C TYR A 70 7.18 0.23 0.77
N ALA A 71 7.27 -0.19 -0.50
CA ALA A 71 8.53 -0.66 -1.09
C ALA A 71 9.22 0.43 -1.90
N THR A 72 10.55 0.49 -1.79
CA THR A 72 11.42 1.25 -2.70
C THR A 72 11.92 0.34 -3.82
N PRO A 73 12.35 0.87 -4.99
CA PRO A 73 12.79 0.03 -6.11
C PRO A 73 13.95 -0.94 -5.80
N ALA A 74 14.78 -0.64 -4.80
CA ALA A 74 15.90 -1.47 -4.38
C ALA A 74 15.55 -2.46 -3.26
N MET A 75 14.34 -2.40 -2.71
CA MET A 75 13.92 -3.24 -1.59
C MET A 75 13.64 -4.66 -2.07
N ILE A 76 14.27 -5.63 -1.42
CA ILE A 76 13.99 -7.07 -1.61
C ILE A 76 13.34 -7.57 -0.33
N ASP A 77 12.14 -8.12 -0.44
CA ASP A 77 11.40 -8.76 0.66
C ASP A 77 10.77 -10.07 0.21
N ASP A 78 10.37 -10.90 1.17
CA ASP A 78 9.67 -12.17 0.96
C ASP A 78 8.16 -12.08 1.23
N THR A 79 7.62 -10.88 1.46
CA THR A 79 6.20 -10.67 1.76
C THR A 79 5.30 -11.14 0.61
N GLY A 80 5.75 -10.95 -0.64
CA GLY A 80 5.04 -11.46 -1.82
C GLY A 80 4.88 -12.98 -1.79
N MET A 81 5.94 -13.72 -1.44
CA MET A 81 5.90 -15.18 -1.31
C MET A 81 4.95 -15.62 -0.20
N ARG A 82 4.99 -14.95 0.96
CA ARG A 82 4.08 -15.25 2.08
C ARG A 82 2.61 -15.01 1.73
N LEU A 83 2.30 -14.03 0.87
CA LEU A 83 0.94 -13.84 0.37
C LEU A 83 0.49 -14.94 -0.60
N ILE A 84 1.40 -15.50 -1.39
CA ILE A 84 1.10 -16.69 -2.22
C ILE A 84 0.74 -17.87 -1.32
N LEU A 85 1.54 -18.13 -0.28
CA LEU A 85 1.25 -19.18 0.70
C LEU A 85 -0.08 -18.95 1.43
N ALA A 86 -0.39 -17.70 1.79
CA ALA A 86 -1.66 -17.35 2.41
C ALA A 86 -2.86 -17.63 1.49
N ARG A 87 -2.76 -17.29 0.20
CA ARG A 87 -3.81 -17.61 -0.79
C ARG A 87 -3.97 -19.11 -0.96
N GLN A 88 -2.88 -19.86 -1.01
CA GLN A 88 -2.94 -21.32 -1.09
C GLN A 88 -3.61 -21.93 0.15
N ALA A 89 -3.30 -21.42 1.35
CA ALA A 89 -3.95 -21.83 2.58
C ALA A 89 -5.46 -21.53 2.55
N ALA A 90 -5.85 -20.34 2.09
CA ALA A 90 -7.25 -19.94 1.94
C ALA A 90 -8.00 -20.83 0.94
N GLY A 91 -7.40 -21.13 -0.22
CA GLY A 91 -7.98 -22.04 -1.23
C GLY A 91 -8.17 -23.48 -0.73
N LYS A 92 -7.38 -23.90 0.29
CA LYS A 92 -7.54 -25.18 0.98
C LYS A 92 -8.51 -25.12 2.18
N GLY A 93 -9.23 -24.01 2.37
CA GLY A 93 -10.14 -23.80 3.51
C GLY A 93 -9.43 -23.53 4.84
N ARG A 94 -8.10 -23.41 4.86
CA ARG A 94 -7.30 -23.16 6.08
C ARG A 94 -7.27 -21.66 6.41
N LEU A 95 -8.45 -21.10 6.67
CA LEU A 95 -8.64 -19.66 6.81
C LEU A 95 -7.87 -19.05 7.99
N ALA A 96 -7.75 -19.78 9.11
CA ALA A 96 -6.95 -19.31 10.25
C ALA A 96 -5.46 -19.21 9.91
N GLN A 97 -4.92 -20.19 9.18
CA GLN A 97 -3.52 -20.16 8.71
C GLN A 97 -3.31 -19.00 7.72
N ALA A 98 -4.24 -18.81 6.79
CA ALA A 98 -4.19 -17.71 5.84
C ALA A 98 -4.20 -16.34 6.55
N ALA A 99 -5.06 -16.18 7.56
CA ALA A 99 -5.13 -14.96 8.36
C ALA A 99 -3.82 -14.68 9.11
N THR A 100 -3.22 -15.69 9.74
CA THR A 100 -1.93 -15.56 10.43
C THR A 100 -0.82 -15.07 9.49
N LEU A 101 -0.74 -15.64 8.28
CA LEU A 101 0.27 -15.23 7.29
C LEU A 101 0.04 -13.79 6.80
N LYS A 102 -1.21 -13.45 6.45
CA LYS A 102 -1.57 -12.10 6.01
C LYS A 102 -1.30 -11.05 7.08
N ARG A 103 -1.60 -11.36 8.34
CA ARG A 103 -1.37 -10.48 9.48
C ARG A 103 0.12 -10.18 9.68
N ARG A 104 0.98 -11.21 9.62
CA ARG A 104 2.44 -11.01 9.70
C ARG A 104 2.96 -10.14 8.57
N VAL A 105 2.53 -10.41 7.33
CA VAL A 105 2.90 -9.57 6.18
C VAL A 105 2.43 -8.12 6.36
N LEU A 106 1.21 -7.92 6.83
CA LEU A 106 0.67 -6.59 7.07
C LEU A 106 1.49 -5.83 8.12
N ASP A 107 1.85 -6.50 9.21
CA ASP A 107 2.61 -5.90 10.32
C ASP A 107 4.00 -5.43 9.87
N GLU A 108 4.70 -6.27 9.12
CA GLU A 108 6.01 -5.92 8.56
C GLU A 108 5.92 -4.78 7.56
N ARG A 109 4.94 -4.82 6.65
CA ARG A 109 4.73 -3.72 5.69
C ARG A 109 4.42 -2.42 6.41
N LEU A 110 3.61 -2.44 7.47
CA LEU A 110 3.31 -1.27 8.29
C LEU A 110 4.54 -0.72 9.04
N GLN A 111 5.45 -1.59 9.49
CA GLN A 111 6.72 -1.18 10.10
C GLN A 111 7.63 -0.46 9.09
N LEU A 112 7.69 -0.94 7.85
CA LEU A 112 8.46 -0.30 6.79
C LEU A 112 7.91 1.10 6.43
N CYS A 113 6.63 1.34 6.67
CA CYS A 113 5.99 2.64 6.45
C CYS A 113 6.26 3.67 7.55
N THR A 114 7.03 3.32 8.59
CA THR A 114 7.45 4.26 9.65
C THR A 114 8.88 4.75 9.52
N ILE A 115 9.70 4.16 8.64
CA ILE A 115 11.14 4.48 8.51
C ILE A 115 11.39 5.26 7.19
N GLY A 116 10.52 6.23 6.90
CA GLY A 116 10.61 7.12 5.73
C GLY A 116 11.21 8.46 6.06
#